data_AF-A0A7Y8HGT8-F1
#
_entry.id   AF-A0A7Y8HGT8-F1
#
_cell.length_a   1.000
_cell.length_b   1.000
_cell.length_c   1.000
_cell.angle_alpha   90.00
_cell.angle_beta   90.00
_cell.angle_gamma   90.00
#
_symmetry.space_group_name_H-M   'P 1'
#
loop_
_entity.id
_entity.type
_entity.pdbx_description
1 polymer ?
#
loop_
_entity_poly.entity_id
_entity_poly.type
_entity_poly.pdbx_seq_one_letter_code
_entity_poly.pdbx_strand_id
1 'polypeptide(L)'
;MGRVYWVREEGGHKFLRADAKGISVPIGCEKAWGLEEFPVLHWRWRAMAFPEGTNEREKTGNDNVLSLYVVLGGWPIPRFIKYIWSDTLPVGTIFDSPLSGRTKVFVIRSGRSSAGKWVSEERNVLADYRRVFGEREKNPSAKGILLLTDSDNTGTQAVGDYDAITVGAN
;
A
#
# COMPACT_ATOMS: atom_id res chain seq x y z
N MET A 1 16.90 -9.78 -14.45
CA MET A 1 15.85 -9.26 -13.54
C MET A 1 14.64 -10.15 -13.64
N GLY A 2 14.14 -10.73 -12.54
CA GLY A 2 12.91 -11.53 -12.54
C GLY A 2 11.66 -10.66 -12.66
N ARG A 3 10.59 -11.18 -13.25
CA ARG A 3 9.28 -10.52 -13.31
C ARG A 3 8.61 -10.60 -11.93
N VAL A 4 8.28 -9.45 -11.32
CA VAL A 4 7.59 -9.40 -10.01
C VAL A 4 6.08 -9.57 -10.16
N TYR A 5 5.47 -8.98 -11.20
CA TYR A 5 4.00 -8.90 -11.33
C TYR A 5 3.44 -9.63 -12.55
N TRP A 6 2.31 -10.30 -12.39
CA TRP A 6 1.53 -10.87 -13.49
C TRP A 6 0.07 -11.09 -13.12
N VAL A 7 -0.81 -11.13 -14.12
CA VAL A 7 -2.22 -11.45 -13.92
C VAL A 7 -2.39 -12.96 -13.73
N ARG A 8 -3.18 -13.34 -12.72
CA ARG A 8 -3.63 -14.71 -12.46
C ARG A 8 -5.15 -14.77 -12.55
N GLU A 9 -5.69 -15.98 -12.66
CA GLU A 9 -7.12 -16.23 -12.62
C GLU A 9 -7.40 -17.42 -11.69
N GLU A 10 -8.33 -17.26 -10.77
CA GLU A 10 -8.82 -18.32 -9.87
C GLU A 10 -10.35 -18.24 -9.84
N GLY A 11 -11.05 -19.34 -10.17
CA GLY A 11 -12.51 -19.38 -10.15
C GLY A 11 -13.20 -18.33 -11.04
N GLY A 12 -12.59 -17.97 -12.17
CA GLY A 12 -13.10 -16.94 -13.08
C GLY A 12 -12.79 -15.49 -12.67
N HIS A 13 -12.13 -15.26 -11.53
CA HIS A 13 -11.71 -13.94 -11.08
C HIS A 13 -10.24 -13.68 -11.42
N LYS A 14 -9.99 -12.59 -12.16
CA LYS A 14 -8.64 -12.13 -12.49
C LYS A 14 -8.13 -11.17 -11.44
N PHE A 15 -6.86 -11.33 -11.07
CA PHE A 15 -6.20 -10.46 -10.09
C PHE A 15 -4.71 -10.33 -10.40
N LEU A 16 -4.07 -9.30 -9.84
CA LEU A 16 -2.64 -9.07 -9.99
C LEU A 16 -1.89 -9.82 -8.87
N ARG A 17 -1.04 -10.77 -9.23
CA ARG A 17 -0.09 -11.38 -8.29
C ARG A 17 1.25 -10.64 -8.31
N ALA A 18 1.83 -10.46 -7.14
CA ALA A 18 3.21 -10.07 -6.92
C ALA A 18 4.00 -11.19 -6.22
N ASP A 19 5.22 -11.48 -6.68
CA ASP A 19 6.20 -12.36 -6.03
C ASP A 19 7.56 -11.65 -6.02
N ALA A 20 7.88 -11.03 -4.89
CA ALA A 20 9.13 -10.30 -4.68
C ALA A 20 10.12 -11.18 -3.92
N LYS A 21 11.31 -11.38 -4.47
CA LYS A 21 12.42 -12.10 -3.85
C LYS A 21 13.67 -11.24 -3.82
N GLY A 22 14.01 -10.68 -2.66
CA GLY A 22 15.13 -9.74 -2.53
C GLY A 22 15.01 -8.50 -3.40
N ILE A 23 13.78 -8.04 -3.69
CA ILE A 23 13.54 -6.96 -4.67
C ILE A 23 12.40 -6.04 -4.23
N SER A 24 12.49 -4.77 -4.61
CA SER A 24 11.44 -3.77 -4.44
C SER A 24 11.26 -3.00 -5.75
N VAL A 25 10.14 -3.25 -6.42
CA VAL A 25 9.76 -2.58 -7.67
C VAL A 25 8.26 -2.27 -7.57
N PRO A 26 7.84 -1.00 -7.54
CA PRO A 26 6.43 -0.65 -7.55
C PRO A 26 5.83 -0.83 -8.95
N ILE A 27 4.52 -1.09 -9.01
CA ILE A 27 3.70 -0.93 -10.21
C ILE A 27 2.56 0.03 -9.88
N GLY A 28 2.11 0.83 -10.84
CA GLY A 28 1.11 1.85 -10.51
C GLY A 28 0.31 2.34 -11.71
N CYS A 29 -0.72 3.12 -11.37
CA CYS A 29 -1.57 3.82 -12.31
C CYS A 29 -1.54 5.32 -11.98
N GLU A 30 -1.14 6.13 -12.95
CA GLU A 30 -1.24 7.59 -12.86
C GLU A 30 -2.64 8.02 -13.28
N LYS A 31 -3.42 8.46 -12.30
CA LYS A 31 -4.76 8.99 -12.50
C LYS A 31 -5.04 9.97 -11.39
N ALA A 32 -5.24 11.24 -11.73
CA ALA A 32 -5.56 12.26 -10.75
C ALA A 32 -7.05 12.24 -10.38
N TRP A 33 -7.36 12.46 -9.11
CA TRP A 33 -8.73 12.70 -8.64
C TRP A 33 -8.75 13.65 -7.44
N GLY A 34 -9.84 14.39 -7.28
CA GLY A 34 -10.07 15.27 -6.14
C GLY A 34 -10.52 14.46 -4.91
N LEU A 35 -9.86 14.67 -3.77
CA LEU A 35 -10.20 13.95 -2.54
C LEU A 35 -11.49 14.47 -1.90
N GLU A 36 -11.95 15.66 -2.24
CA GLU A 36 -13.24 16.17 -1.75
C GLU A 36 -14.44 15.56 -2.48
N GLU A 37 -14.29 15.26 -3.77
CA GLU A 37 -15.33 14.67 -4.60
C GLU A 37 -15.35 13.14 -4.48
N PHE A 38 -14.18 12.51 -4.46
CA PHE A 38 -14.03 11.06 -4.34
C PHE A 38 -13.05 10.67 -3.21
N PRO A 39 -13.46 10.80 -1.94
CA PRO A 39 -12.59 10.57 -0.80
C PRO A 39 -12.31 9.08 -0.53
N VAL A 40 -13.16 8.18 -0.99
CA VAL A 40 -13.12 6.77 -0.57
C VAL A 40 -12.32 5.94 -1.57
N LEU A 41 -11.35 5.19 -1.05
CA LEU A 41 -10.61 4.18 -1.79
C LEU A 41 -11.01 2.80 -1.27
N HIS A 42 -11.43 1.93 -2.19
CA HIS A 42 -11.67 0.51 -1.92
C HIS A 42 -10.69 -0.35 -2.68
N TRP A 43 -10.28 -1.46 -2.08
CA TRP A 43 -9.51 -2.48 -2.77
C TRP A 43 -9.66 -3.83 -2.10
N ARG A 44 -9.22 -4.87 -2.80
CA ARG A 44 -9.07 -6.21 -2.24
C ARG A 44 -7.62 -6.65 -2.34
N TRP A 45 -7.18 -7.39 -1.35
CA TRP A 45 -5.87 -8.00 -1.36
C TRP A 45 -5.84 -9.32 -0.58
N ARG A 46 -4.80 -10.11 -0.82
CA ARG A 46 -4.56 -11.39 -0.16
C ARG A 46 -3.08 -11.58 0.08
N ALA A 47 -2.67 -11.62 1.35
CA ALA A 47 -1.27 -11.91 1.72
C ALA A 47 -1.01 -13.42 1.60
N MET A 48 0.05 -13.82 0.89
CA MET A 48 0.38 -15.23 0.65
C MET A 48 1.67 -15.64 1.37
N ALA A 49 2.72 -14.82 1.32
CA ALA A 49 3.97 -15.05 2.05
C ALA A 49 4.51 -13.73 2.58
N PHE A 50 4.81 -13.68 3.88
CA PHE A 50 5.33 -12.49 4.55
C PHE A 50 6.86 -12.53 4.53
N PRO A 51 7.53 -11.38 4.29
CA PRO A 51 8.98 -11.29 4.47
C PRO A 51 9.35 -11.56 5.92
N GLU A 52 10.44 -12.28 6.15
CA GLU A 52 10.89 -12.67 7.49
C GLU A 52 11.76 -11.56 8.11
N GLY A 53 11.71 -11.42 9.44
CA GLY A 53 12.52 -10.42 10.15
C GLY A 53 12.08 -8.98 9.94
N THR A 54 10.81 -8.76 9.60
CA THR A 54 10.26 -7.42 9.34
C THR A 54 10.02 -6.61 10.61
N ASN A 55 10.37 -5.34 10.52
CA ASN A 55 9.92 -4.27 11.38
C ASN A 55 9.89 -3.00 10.52
N GLU A 56 8.70 -2.60 10.09
CA GLU A 56 8.56 -1.56 9.06
C GLU A 56 8.98 -0.17 9.52
N ARG A 57 9.24 0.00 10.82
CA ARG A 57 9.80 1.22 11.40
C ARG A 57 11.32 1.32 11.30
N GLU A 58 12.00 0.25 10.91
CA GLU A 58 13.46 0.18 10.78
C GLU A 58 13.87 0.06 9.32
N LYS A 59 14.95 0.75 8.91
CA LYS A 59 15.39 0.74 7.50
C LYS A 59 15.70 -0.66 6.98
N THR A 60 16.27 -1.52 7.81
CA THR A 60 16.63 -2.91 7.47
C THR A 60 15.43 -3.86 7.51
N GLY A 61 14.30 -3.44 8.08
CA GLY A 61 13.09 -4.25 8.22
C GLY A 61 11.87 -3.69 7.48
N ASN A 62 12.05 -2.70 6.60
CA ASN A 62 10.97 -1.94 5.93
C ASN A 62 10.28 -2.68 4.77
N ASP A 63 10.28 -4.01 4.80
CA ASP A 63 9.55 -4.85 3.84
C ASP A 63 8.13 -5.14 4.34
N ASN A 64 7.19 -5.28 3.41
CA ASN A 64 5.78 -5.47 3.66
C ASN A 64 5.19 -6.41 2.61
N VAL A 65 4.37 -7.36 3.05
CA VAL A 65 3.77 -8.35 2.14
C VAL A 65 2.93 -7.67 1.05
N LEU A 66 2.20 -6.63 1.43
CA LEU A 66 1.29 -5.89 0.57
C LEU A 66 1.23 -4.43 1.02
N SER A 67 1.31 -3.54 0.05
CA SER A 67 1.02 -2.13 0.28
C SER A 67 0.38 -1.43 -0.90
N LEU A 68 -0.41 -0.41 -0.58
CA LEU A 68 -1.02 0.50 -1.53
C LEU A 68 -0.64 1.93 -1.14
N TYR A 69 -0.08 2.66 -2.09
CA TYR A 69 0.26 4.07 -1.95
C TYR A 69 -0.77 4.93 -2.66
N VAL A 70 -1.19 6.02 -2.01
CA VAL A 70 -1.81 7.17 -2.67
C VAL A 70 -0.74 8.23 -2.87
N VAL A 71 -0.51 8.62 -4.13
CA VAL A 71 0.44 9.68 -4.49
C VAL A 71 -0.23 11.04 -4.35
N LEU A 72 0.34 11.93 -3.57
CA LEU A 72 -0.24 13.22 -3.19
C LEU A 72 0.73 14.38 -3.44
N GLY A 73 0.18 15.59 -3.53
CA GLY A 73 0.97 16.81 -3.73
C GLY A 73 1.42 17.03 -5.18
N GLY A 74 2.18 18.11 -5.39
CA GLY A 74 2.69 18.50 -6.70
C GLY A 74 4.16 18.15 -6.89
N TRP A 75 4.56 18.01 -8.15
CA TRP A 75 5.97 17.99 -8.51
C TRP A 75 6.63 19.32 -8.10
N PRO A 76 7.86 19.34 -7.56
CA PRO A 76 8.83 18.23 -7.45
C PRO A 76 8.79 17.47 -6.12
N ILE A 77 7.86 17.75 -5.21
CA ILE A 77 7.90 17.21 -3.84
C ILE A 77 6.63 16.38 -3.56
N PRO A 78 6.53 15.14 -4.08
CA PRO A 78 5.41 14.27 -3.79
C PRO A 78 5.41 13.84 -2.32
N ARG A 79 4.21 13.62 -1.80
CA ARG A 79 3.94 13.01 -0.49
C ARG A 79 3.13 11.74 -0.71
N PHE A 80 3.17 10.82 0.25
CA PHE A 80 2.49 9.54 0.11
C PHE A 80 1.76 9.17 1.38
N ILE A 81 0.56 8.62 1.22
CA ILE A 81 -0.06 7.75 2.23
C ILE A 81 0.18 6.32 1.77
N LYS A 82 0.79 5.49 2.61
CA LYS A 82 1.04 4.07 2.36
C LYS A 82 0.21 3.25 3.32
N TYR A 83 -0.76 2.49 2.82
CA TYR A 83 -1.48 1.49 3.61
C TYR A 83 -0.75 0.16 3.53
N ILE A 84 -0.50 -0.48 4.67
CA ILE A 84 0.23 -1.76 4.72
C ILE A 84 -0.54 -2.84 5.47
N TRP A 85 -0.29 -4.08 5.05
CA TRP A 85 -0.51 -5.28 5.85
C TRP A 85 0.84 -5.65 6.50
N SER A 86 0.95 -5.44 7.81
CA SER A 86 2.17 -5.74 8.57
C SER A 86 2.19 -7.18 9.08
N ASP A 87 3.38 -7.74 9.30
CA ASP A 87 3.53 -9.01 10.02
C ASP A 87 3.47 -8.80 11.55
N THR A 88 4.07 -7.72 12.06
CA THR A 88 4.36 -7.55 13.50
C THR A 88 3.77 -6.29 14.12
N LEU A 89 3.56 -5.21 13.35
CA LEU A 89 3.07 -3.94 13.90
C LEU A 89 1.56 -3.97 14.15
N PRO A 90 1.05 -3.41 15.26
CA PRO A 90 -0.39 -3.40 15.54
C PRO A 90 -1.21 -2.59 14.53
N VAL A 91 -2.42 -3.05 14.21
CA VAL A 91 -3.40 -2.27 13.43
C VAL A 91 -3.67 -0.92 14.09
N GLY A 92 -3.80 0.14 13.28
CA GLY A 92 -3.97 1.52 13.74
C GLY A 92 -2.66 2.26 14.02
N THR A 93 -1.53 1.56 13.94
CA THR A 93 -0.20 2.17 13.97
C THR A 93 -0.01 3.12 12.78
N ILE A 94 0.45 4.33 13.06
CA ILE A 94 0.81 5.34 12.05
C ILE A 94 2.22 5.84 12.35
N PHE A 95 3.06 5.93 11.31
CA PHE A 95 4.45 6.37 11.45
C PHE A 95 5.01 6.92 10.13
N ASP A 96 6.13 7.61 10.23
CA ASP A 96 6.90 8.06 9.07
C ASP A 96 7.80 6.93 8.58
N SER A 97 7.81 6.68 7.27
CA SER A 97 8.71 5.66 6.71
C SER A 97 10.16 5.98 7.10
N PRO A 98 10.94 4.98 7.55
CA PRO A 98 12.34 5.18 7.90
C PRO A 98 13.21 5.55 6.69
N LEU A 99 12.72 5.37 5.47
CA LEU A 99 13.38 5.77 4.22
C LEU A 99 13.06 7.21 3.81
N SER A 100 11.89 7.73 4.17
CA SER A 100 11.49 9.11 3.86
C SER A 100 10.30 9.58 4.71
N GLY A 101 10.48 10.70 5.43
CA GLY A 101 9.39 11.34 6.21
C GLY A 101 8.22 11.90 5.37
N ARG A 102 8.32 11.83 4.03
CA ARG A 102 7.24 12.20 3.09
C ARG A 102 6.21 11.08 2.91
N THR A 103 6.54 9.86 3.32
CA THR A 103 5.64 8.71 3.27
C THR A 103 5.09 8.46 4.66
N LYS A 104 3.77 8.66 4.82
CA LYS A 104 3.03 8.39 6.04
C LYS A 104 2.44 6.99 5.93
N VAL A 105 2.91 6.09 6.77
CA VAL A 105 2.53 4.67 6.74
C VAL A 105 1.40 4.42 7.73
N PHE A 106 0.36 3.73 7.27
CA PHE A 106 -0.79 3.30 8.04
C PHE A 106 -0.84 1.77 8.06
N VAL A 107 -0.72 1.18 9.25
CA VAL A 107 -0.95 -0.25 9.44
C VAL A 107 -2.44 -0.47 9.52
N ILE A 108 -3.05 -0.92 8.42
CA ILE A 108 -4.50 -1.17 8.37
C ILE A 108 -4.82 -2.64 8.62
N ARG A 109 -3.82 -3.52 8.49
CA ARG A 109 -3.92 -4.93 8.83
C ARG A 109 -2.60 -5.43 9.42
N SER A 110 -2.70 -6.44 10.29
CA SER A 110 -1.54 -7.02 10.95
C SER A 110 -1.69 -8.52 11.14
N GLY A 111 -0.57 -9.23 11.08
CA GLY A 111 -0.44 -10.63 11.38
C GLY A 111 -0.99 -11.56 10.30
N ARG A 112 -0.78 -12.86 10.54
CA ARG A 112 -0.97 -13.93 9.55
C ARG A 112 -2.30 -14.67 9.66
N SER A 113 -3.19 -14.30 10.58
CA SER A 113 -4.47 -15.01 10.82
C SER A 113 -5.42 -15.03 9.61
N SER A 114 -5.30 -13.99 8.75
CA SER A 114 -6.05 -13.89 7.49
C SER A 114 -5.20 -14.15 6.24
N ALA A 115 -3.97 -14.67 6.40
CA ALA A 115 -3.13 -15.05 5.27
C ALA A 115 -3.85 -16.11 4.41
N GLY A 116 -3.62 -16.05 3.10
CA GLY A 116 -4.29 -16.91 2.11
C GLY A 116 -5.76 -16.59 1.86
N LYS A 117 -6.33 -15.58 2.52
CA LYS A 117 -7.72 -15.16 2.33
C LYS A 117 -7.80 -13.79 1.67
N TRP A 118 -8.76 -13.64 0.76
CA TRP A 118 -9.11 -12.33 0.22
C TRP A 118 -9.77 -11.47 1.30
N VAL A 119 -9.33 -10.22 1.37
CA VAL A 119 -9.87 -9.23 2.28
C VAL A 119 -10.16 -7.96 1.51
N SER A 120 -11.30 -7.33 1.82
CA SER A 120 -11.65 -6.01 1.32
C SER A 120 -11.24 -4.94 2.32
N GLU A 121 -10.66 -3.86 1.82
CA GLU A 121 -10.32 -2.67 2.60
C GLU A 121 -11.06 -1.46 2.04
N GLU A 122 -11.32 -0.50 2.92
CA GLU A 122 -11.94 0.78 2.60
C GLU A 122 -11.27 1.86 3.45
N ARG A 123 -10.82 2.94 2.81
CA ARG A 123 -10.23 4.10 3.50
C ARG A 123 -10.77 5.40 2.95
N ASN A 124 -11.15 6.30 3.85
CA ASN A 124 -11.36 7.70 3.52
C ASN A 124 -9.99 8.40 3.44
N VAL A 125 -9.48 8.53 2.22
CA VAL A 125 -8.16 9.09 1.92
C VAL A 125 -8.08 10.57 2.29
N LEU A 126 -9.19 11.32 2.17
CA LEU A 126 -9.24 12.72 2.59
C LEU A 126 -9.04 12.86 4.10
N ALA A 127 -9.74 12.04 4.88
CA ALA A 127 -9.62 12.03 6.33
C ALA A 127 -8.20 11.63 6.76
N ASP A 128 -7.63 10.59 6.13
CA ASP A 128 -6.26 10.16 6.39
C ASP A 128 -5.23 11.24 5.99
N TYR A 129 -5.43 11.92 4.86
CA TYR A 129 -4.61 13.07 4.44
C TYR A 129 -4.62 14.16 5.49
N ARG A 130 -5.81 14.61 5.92
CA ARG A 130 -5.94 15.69 6.92
C ARG A 130 -5.30 15.29 8.24
N ARG A 131 -5.41 14.02 8.63
CA ARG A 131 -4.81 13.49 9.87
C ARG A 131 -3.28 13.60 9.91
N VAL A 132 -2.58 13.35 8.81
CA VAL A 132 -1.11 13.26 8.80
C VAL A 132 -0.41 14.43 8.13
N PHE A 133 -1.14 15.23 7.34
CA PHE A 133 -0.61 16.40 6.65
C PHE A 133 -1.29 17.73 7.02
N GLY A 134 -2.39 17.68 7.78
CA GLY A 134 -3.20 18.84 8.14
C GLY A 134 -4.09 19.35 7.00
N GLU A 135 -4.77 20.47 7.24
CA GLU A 135 -5.77 21.06 6.33
C GLU A 135 -5.21 22.24 5.52
N ARG A 136 -3.93 22.18 5.15
CA ARG A 136 -3.24 23.31 4.50
C ARG A 136 -3.64 23.49 3.04
N GLU A 137 -4.04 22.40 2.38
CA GLU A 137 -4.41 22.40 0.97
C GLU A 137 -5.93 22.49 0.86
N LYS A 138 -6.44 23.51 0.17
CA LYS A 138 -7.89 23.72 0.01
C LYS A 138 -8.56 22.57 -0.75
N ASN A 139 -7.97 22.15 -1.87
CA ASN A 139 -8.52 21.13 -2.75
C ASN A 139 -7.51 20.00 -2.93
N PRO A 140 -7.28 19.17 -1.90
CA PRO A 140 -6.28 18.12 -1.99
C PRO A 140 -6.67 17.12 -3.07
N SER A 141 -5.69 16.76 -3.91
CA SER A 141 -5.85 15.78 -4.98
C SER A 141 -4.81 14.69 -4.88
N ALA A 142 -5.23 13.47 -5.19
CA ALA A 142 -4.30 12.39 -5.48
C ALA A 142 -3.89 12.45 -6.96
N LYS A 143 -2.71 11.92 -7.26
CA LYS A 143 -2.11 11.87 -8.60
C LYS A 143 -2.05 10.44 -9.16
N GLY A 144 -2.25 9.45 -8.32
CA GLY A 144 -2.23 8.05 -8.73
C GLY A 144 -2.14 7.09 -7.56
N ILE A 145 -2.08 5.81 -7.90
CA ILE A 145 -1.95 4.70 -6.97
C ILE A 145 -0.72 3.88 -7.34
N LEU A 146 0.07 3.50 -6.34
CA LEU A 146 1.14 2.51 -6.50
C LEU A 146 0.83 1.28 -5.64
N LEU A 147 1.19 0.11 -6.14
CA LEU A 147 1.18 -1.16 -5.42
C LEU A 147 2.62 -1.59 -5.23
N LEU A 148 2.91 -2.13 -4.04
CA LEU A 148 4.24 -2.64 -3.74
C LEU A 148 4.15 -3.84 -2.81
N THR A 149 4.70 -4.95 -3.29
CA THR A 149 5.14 -6.09 -2.49
C THR A 149 6.66 -6.05 -2.55
N ASP A 150 7.32 -5.84 -1.41
CA ASP A 150 8.76 -5.62 -1.30
C ASP A 150 9.42 -6.60 -0.33
N SER A 151 10.64 -7.01 -0.67
CA SER A 151 11.46 -7.95 0.12
C SER A 151 12.96 -7.66 0.04
N ASP A 152 13.35 -6.44 -0.34
CA ASP A 152 14.75 -6.08 -0.56
C ASP A 152 15.50 -5.74 0.73
N ASN A 153 14.82 -5.22 1.76
CA ASN A 153 15.49 -4.83 3.01
C ASN A 153 15.86 -6.05 3.86
N THR A 154 14.97 -7.04 3.91
CA THR A 154 15.18 -8.34 4.58
C THR A 154 15.92 -9.33 3.68
N GLY A 155 15.89 -9.14 2.36
CA GLY A 155 16.46 -10.06 1.38
C GLY A 155 15.70 -11.39 1.26
N THR A 156 14.47 -11.46 1.77
CA THR A 156 13.68 -12.70 1.86
C THR A 156 12.66 -12.79 0.71
N GLN A 157 11.40 -13.13 1.00
CA GLN A 157 10.34 -13.23 0.00
C GLN A 157 9.03 -12.64 0.52
N ALA A 158 8.34 -11.91 -0.35
CA ALA A 158 7.00 -11.41 -0.12
C ALA A 158 6.11 -11.80 -1.32
N VAL A 159 4.94 -12.36 -1.04
CA VAL A 159 3.97 -12.76 -2.08
C VAL A 159 2.59 -12.30 -1.68
N GLY A 160 1.89 -11.68 -2.62
CA GLY A 160 0.53 -11.24 -2.39
C GLY A 160 -0.24 -10.93 -3.66
N ASP A 161 -1.53 -10.70 -3.48
CA ASP A 161 -2.44 -10.36 -4.57
C ASP A 161 -3.15 -9.04 -4.34
N TYR A 162 -3.50 -8.39 -5.45
CA TYR A 162 -4.28 -7.17 -5.49
C TYR A 162 -5.43 -7.32 -6.49
N ASP A 163 -6.59 -6.80 -6.14
CA ASP A 163 -7.79 -6.81 -6.97
C ASP A 163 -8.73 -5.63 -6.62
N ALA A 164 -9.69 -5.36 -7.50
CA ALA A 164 -10.85 -4.49 -7.25
C ALA A 164 -10.53 -3.09 -6.68
N ILE A 165 -9.45 -2.46 -7.17
CA ILE A 165 -9.08 -1.10 -6.75
C ILE A 165 -10.02 -0.09 -7.40
N THR A 166 -10.81 0.60 -6.59
CA THR A 166 -11.77 1.61 -7.05
C THR A 166 -11.73 2.85 -6.15
N VAL A 167 -12.08 3.99 -6.76
CA VAL A 167 -12.20 5.28 -6.09
C VAL A 167 -13.66 5.72 -6.21
N GLY A 168 -14.26 6.17 -5.12
CA GLY A 168 -15.69 6.48 -5.03
C GLY A 168 -16.02 7.68 -4.18
N ALA A 169 -17.26 8.16 -4.33
CA ALA A 169 -17.88 9.12 -3.43
C ALA A 169 -18.30 8.42 -2.12
N ASN A 170 -18.61 9.22 -1.09
CA ASN A 170 -19.24 8.71 0.14
C ASN A 170 -20.68 8.24 -0.12
#